data_AF-C4JT26-F1
#
_entry.id   AF-C4JT26-F1
#
_cell.length_a   1.000
_cell.length_b   1.000
_cell.length_c   1.000
_cell.angle_alpha   90.00
_cell.angle_beta   90.00
_cell.angle_gamma   90.00
#
_symmetry.space_group_name_H-M   'P 1'
#
loop_
_entity.id
_entity.type
_entity.pdbx_description
1 polymer ?
#
loop_
_entity_poly.entity_id
_entity_poly.type
_entity_poly.pdbx_seq_one_letter_code
_entity_poly.pdbx_strand_id
1 'polypeptide(L)'
;MNALWGSTLPEGLSIVDKYRILGRPQRKLIPYNTWKPGELVAPIKVPISFCSEKFYLADFGTALQIGSLAVSDAPIVIPPQEYCSPERLHGATPHYSCDMWSYMCVFSDLYFGGPLFRCFNDVVACLGPVSADLKGKYLWPKFSEDRWYDQNTTATGLEDRLQLHQPKVSSTEMKLLLSVLKRGFALEPKHRLTADQLLQNPDFNTLINLYCG
;
A
#
# COMPACT_ATOMS: atom_id res chain seq x y z
N MET A 1 -1.79 6.35 -3.48
CA MET A 1 -3.12 5.90 -3.94
C MET A 1 -4.08 6.09 -2.77
N ASN A 2 -5.14 6.89 -2.93
CA ASN A 2 -6.14 7.09 -1.88
C ASN A 2 -7.46 6.44 -2.32
N ALA A 3 -7.96 5.48 -1.54
CA ALA A 3 -9.23 4.82 -1.80
C ALA A 3 -10.29 5.29 -0.79
N LEU A 4 -11.49 5.56 -1.28
CA LEU A 4 -12.65 5.94 -0.47
C LEU A 4 -13.67 4.79 -0.49
N TRP A 5 -14.15 4.42 0.68
CA TRP A 5 -15.28 3.51 0.81
C TRP A 5 -16.57 4.33 0.72
N GLY A 6 -17.43 4.03 -0.26
CA GLY A 6 -18.72 4.70 -0.39
C GLY A 6 -19.58 4.50 0.85
N SER A 7 -20.44 5.48 1.17
CA SER A 7 -21.32 5.43 2.34
C SER A 7 -22.78 5.29 1.92
N THR A 8 -23.54 4.55 2.72
CA THR A 8 -25.01 4.44 2.66
C THR A 8 -25.70 5.31 3.72
N LEU A 9 -24.96 6.21 4.38
CA LEU A 9 -25.55 7.17 5.31
C LEU A 9 -26.65 7.97 4.61
N PRO A 10 -27.84 8.08 5.22
CA PRO A 10 -28.91 8.89 4.66
C PRO A 10 -28.46 10.33 4.39
N GLU A 11 -28.84 10.85 3.23
CA GLU A 11 -28.66 12.26 2.93
C GLU A 11 -29.54 13.12 3.86
N GLY A 12 -29.10 14.36 4.12
CA GLY A 12 -29.89 15.31 4.91
C GLY A 12 -29.96 15.04 6.42
N LEU A 13 -29.19 14.09 6.97
CA LEU A 13 -29.13 13.87 8.42
C LEU A 13 -28.82 15.15 9.20
N SER A 14 -29.54 15.35 10.31
CA SER A 14 -29.25 16.40 11.28
C SER A 14 -27.83 16.23 11.85
N ILE A 15 -27.20 17.31 12.32
CA ILE A 15 -25.89 17.25 12.97
C ILE A 15 -25.93 16.32 14.19
N VAL A 16 -27.03 16.36 14.94
CA VAL A 16 -27.22 15.52 16.15
C VAL A 16 -27.22 14.04 15.77
N ASP A 17 -27.92 13.67 14.71
CA ASP A 17 -27.94 12.28 14.24
C ASP A 17 -26.60 11.84 13.67
N LYS A 18 -25.90 12.72 12.93
CA LYS A 18 -24.52 12.45 12.48
C LYS A 18 -23.61 12.14 13.66
N TYR A 19 -23.67 12.92 14.74
CA TYR A 19 -22.86 12.67 15.94
C TYR A 19 -23.28 11.42 16.70
N ARG A 20 -24.57 11.06 16.68
CA ARG A 20 -25.05 9.81 17.28
C ARG A 20 -24.51 8.58 16.54
N ILE A 21 -24.42 8.65 15.22
CA ILE A 21 -23.95 7.52 14.38
C ILE A 21 -22.43 7.46 14.30
N LEU A 22 -21.77 8.59 14.04
CA LEU A 22 -20.34 8.66 13.72
C LEU A 22 -19.47 9.09 14.90
N GLY A 23 -20.09 9.53 15.99
CA GLY A 23 -19.41 10.21 17.08
C GLY A 23 -19.13 11.69 16.76
N ARG A 24 -18.65 12.41 17.77
CA ARG A 24 -18.19 13.80 17.60
C ARG A 24 -16.75 13.81 17.07
N PRO A 25 -16.37 14.76 16.19
CA PRO A 25 -14.99 14.96 15.80
C PRO A 25 -14.10 15.15 17.03
N GLN A 26 -13.06 14.33 17.13
CA GLN A 26 -12.09 14.41 18.22
C GLN A 26 -10.83 15.12 17.72
N ARG A 27 -10.21 15.90 18.60
CA ARG A 27 -8.89 16.48 18.34
C ARG A 27 -7.81 15.55 18.88
N LYS A 28 -6.73 15.41 18.12
CA LYS A 28 -5.56 14.63 18.49
C LYS A 28 -4.33 15.51 18.32
N LEU A 29 -3.48 15.56 19.34
CA LEU A 29 -2.19 16.25 19.23
C LEU A 29 -1.36 15.63 18.11
N ILE A 30 -0.64 16.47 17.38
CA ILE A 30 0.34 16.00 16.40
C ILE A 30 1.43 15.21 17.15
N PRO A 31 1.67 13.93 16.83
CA PRO A 31 2.48 13.02 17.64
C PRO A 31 4.00 13.23 17.48
N TYR A 32 4.43 14.34 16.90
CA TYR A 32 5.83 14.68 16.66
C TYR A 32 6.09 16.16 16.92
N ASN A 33 7.35 16.48 17.26
CA ASN A 33 7.77 17.85 17.58
C ASN A 33 7.57 18.75 16.36
N THR A 34 6.61 19.66 16.49
CA THR A 34 6.31 20.70 15.50
C THR A 34 6.87 22.02 16.02
N TRP A 35 7.24 22.93 15.11
CA TRP A 35 7.73 24.27 15.47
C TRP A 35 6.67 25.11 16.21
N LYS A 36 5.39 24.73 16.09
CA LYS A 36 4.26 25.25 16.86
C LYS A 36 3.32 24.10 17.23
N PRO A 37 2.82 24.03 18.48
CA PRO A 37 1.81 23.06 18.87
C PRO A 37 0.56 23.14 17.98
N GLY A 38 0.10 21.99 17.50
CA GLY A 38 -1.09 21.87 16.65
C GLY A 38 -1.87 20.59 16.92
N GLU A 39 -3.14 20.60 16.53
CA GLU A 39 -4.06 19.48 16.66
C GLU A 39 -4.55 19.05 15.28
N LEU A 40 -4.67 17.75 15.05
CA LEU A 40 -5.36 17.16 13.91
C LEU A 40 -6.75 16.67 14.33
N VAL A 41 -7.66 16.61 13.38
CA VAL A 41 -8.92 15.88 13.58
C VAL A 41 -8.61 14.39 13.52
N ALA A 42 -9.00 13.65 14.55
CA ALA A 42 -8.84 12.21 14.58
C ALA A 42 -9.63 11.55 13.44
N PRO A 43 -9.11 10.48 12.82
CA PRO A 43 -9.84 9.74 11.80
C PRO A 43 -11.21 9.30 12.31
N ILE A 44 -12.23 9.52 11.50
CA ILE A 44 -13.58 9.04 11.76
C ILE A 44 -13.63 7.51 11.68
N LYS A 45 -14.37 6.87 12.58
CA LYS A 45 -14.69 5.44 12.52
C LYS A 45 -16.10 5.27 12.00
N VAL A 46 -16.24 4.95 10.72
CA VAL A 46 -17.54 4.70 10.10
C VAL A 46 -17.95 3.25 10.42
N PRO A 47 -19.15 3.01 10.99
CA PRO A 47 -19.64 1.65 11.18
C PRO A 47 -19.85 0.95 9.83
N ILE A 48 -19.42 -0.30 9.71
CA ILE A 48 -19.48 -1.08 8.45
C ILE A 48 -20.89 -1.15 7.87
N SER A 49 -21.94 -1.16 8.72
CA SER A 49 -23.35 -1.14 8.27
C SER A 49 -23.73 0.10 7.45
N PHE A 50 -22.92 1.16 7.50
CA PHE A 50 -23.10 2.40 6.74
C PHE A 50 -22.11 2.53 5.57
N CYS A 51 -21.35 1.48 5.29
CA CYS A 51 -20.50 1.38 4.12
C CYS A 51 -21.25 0.70 2.98
N SER A 52 -21.06 1.20 1.76
CA SER A 52 -21.63 0.63 0.54
C SER A 52 -20.71 -0.45 -0.04
N GLU A 53 -21.16 -1.17 -1.06
CA GLU A 53 -20.30 -2.11 -1.80
C GLU A 53 -19.33 -1.42 -2.76
N LYS A 54 -19.41 -0.09 -2.90
CA LYS A 54 -18.61 0.68 -3.86
C LYS A 54 -17.37 1.27 -3.22
N PHE A 55 -16.27 1.18 -3.96
CA PHE A 55 -15.00 1.83 -3.65
C PHE A 55 -14.61 2.77 -4.78
N TYR A 56 -13.99 3.89 -4.42
CA TYR A 56 -13.60 4.92 -5.37
C TYR A 56 -12.12 5.24 -5.18
N LEU A 57 -11.37 5.28 -6.28
CA LEU A 57 -10.05 5.88 -6.27
C LEU A 57 -10.21 7.41 -6.25
N ALA A 58 -9.44 8.10 -5.41
CA ALA A 58 -9.55 9.53 -5.20
C ALA A 58 -8.17 10.17 -4.99
N ASP A 59 -8.19 11.50 -4.81
CA ASP A 59 -7.02 12.33 -4.57
C ASP A 59 -5.95 12.19 -5.67
N PHE A 60 -6.34 12.59 -6.88
CA PHE A 60 -5.46 12.63 -8.05
C PHE A 60 -4.57 13.89 -8.08
N GLY A 61 -4.41 14.60 -6.95
CA GLY A 61 -3.59 15.81 -6.88
C GLY A 61 -2.10 15.57 -7.17
N THR A 62 -1.66 14.32 -7.06
CA THR A 62 -0.31 13.87 -7.38
C THR A 62 -0.25 12.98 -8.63
N ALA A 63 -1.35 12.87 -9.38
CA ALA A 63 -1.38 12.06 -10.58
C ALA A 63 -0.52 12.68 -11.69
N LEU A 64 0.16 11.83 -12.44
CA LEU A 64 1.05 12.26 -13.52
C LEU A 64 0.71 11.51 -14.81
N GLN A 65 0.65 12.25 -15.91
CA GLN A 65 0.58 11.64 -17.24
C GLN A 65 1.97 11.12 -17.65
N ILE A 66 2.07 9.81 -17.86
CA ILE A 66 3.31 9.17 -18.34
C ILE A 66 3.70 9.75 -19.72
N GLY A 67 4.97 10.13 -19.86
CA GLY A 67 5.52 10.71 -21.09
C GLY A 67 5.26 12.21 -21.31
N SER A 68 4.52 12.88 -20.42
CA SER A 68 4.20 14.31 -20.56
C SER A 68 5.28 15.27 -20.05
N LEU A 69 6.24 14.80 -19.25
CA LEU A 69 7.30 15.61 -18.67
C LEU A 69 8.66 15.24 -19.24
N ALA A 70 9.47 16.26 -19.55
CA ALA A 70 10.91 16.08 -19.59
C ALA A 70 11.35 15.60 -18.19
N VAL A 71 12.12 14.52 -18.13
CA VAL A 71 12.52 13.80 -16.91
C VAL A 71 13.13 14.73 -15.84
N SER A 72 13.65 15.89 -16.24
CA SER A 72 14.27 16.90 -15.38
C SER A 72 13.32 17.82 -14.62
N ASP A 73 12.07 17.98 -15.05
CA ASP A 73 11.18 19.05 -14.53
C ASP A 73 10.02 18.52 -13.68
N ALA A 74 9.88 17.20 -13.57
CA ALA A 74 8.84 16.59 -12.76
C ALA A 74 9.19 16.69 -11.26
N PRO A 75 8.34 17.31 -10.42
CA PRO A 75 8.52 17.21 -8.99
C PRO A 75 8.48 15.73 -8.59
N ILE A 76 9.51 15.27 -7.86
CA ILE A 76 9.55 13.91 -7.32
C ILE A 76 8.50 13.83 -6.21
N VAL A 77 7.24 13.62 -6.59
CA VAL A 77 6.17 13.36 -5.64
C VAL A 77 6.27 11.90 -5.22
N ILE A 78 6.76 11.67 -4.01
CA ILE A 78 6.92 10.34 -3.44
C ILE A 78 5.63 10.03 -2.66
N PRO A 79 4.96 8.89 -2.90
CA PRO A 79 3.84 8.47 -2.07
C PRO A 79 4.34 8.23 -0.62
N PRO A 80 3.44 8.09 0.36
CA PRO A 80 3.84 7.69 1.71
C PRO A 80 4.72 6.43 1.67
N GLN A 81 5.77 6.40 2.50
CA GLN A 81 6.87 5.45 2.37
C GLN A 81 6.39 3.99 2.44
N GLU A 82 5.31 3.72 3.18
CA GLU A 82 4.73 2.39 3.37
C GLU A 82 4.09 1.82 2.08
N TYR A 83 3.69 2.70 1.16
CA TYR A 83 3.07 2.34 -0.13
C TYR A 83 4.00 2.62 -1.31
N CYS A 84 5.20 3.16 -1.06
CA CYS A 84 6.16 3.52 -2.09
C CYS A 84 6.91 2.28 -2.59
N SER A 85 6.97 2.11 -3.91
CA SER A 85 7.69 0.99 -4.51
C SER A 85 9.20 1.14 -4.39
N PRO A 86 9.97 0.04 -4.40
CA PRO A 86 11.42 0.08 -4.27
C PRO A 86 12.07 1.03 -5.29
N GLU A 87 11.68 0.97 -6.56
CA GLU A 87 12.26 1.83 -7.59
C GLU A 87 11.97 3.32 -7.35
N ARG A 88 10.79 3.66 -6.80
CA ARG A 88 10.42 5.05 -6.49
C ARG A 88 11.19 5.57 -5.28
N LEU A 89 11.46 4.73 -4.28
CA LEU A 89 12.34 5.06 -3.15
C LEU A 89 13.79 5.35 -3.59
N HIS A 90 14.17 4.94 -4.81
CA HIS A 90 15.47 5.17 -5.44
C HIS A 90 15.41 6.19 -6.59
N GLY A 91 14.37 7.03 -6.63
CA GLY A 91 14.28 8.15 -7.56
C GLY A 91 13.94 7.78 -9.00
N ALA A 92 13.57 6.53 -9.30
CA ALA A 92 13.09 6.17 -10.64
C ALA A 92 11.83 6.96 -11.00
N THR A 93 11.62 7.33 -12.26
CA THR A 93 10.42 8.05 -12.69
C THR A 93 9.14 7.26 -12.41
N PRO A 94 8.01 7.92 -12.08
CA PRO A 94 6.72 7.24 -11.94
C PRO A 94 6.36 6.42 -13.18
N HIS A 95 5.77 5.25 -12.96
CA HIS A 95 5.28 4.33 -13.98
C HIS A 95 4.12 3.51 -13.40
N TYR A 96 3.22 2.96 -14.23
CA TYR A 96 2.05 2.21 -13.77
C TYR A 96 2.37 1.08 -12.77
N SER A 97 3.57 0.51 -12.86
CA SER A 97 4.05 -0.54 -11.94
C SER A 97 4.17 -0.05 -10.49
N CYS A 98 4.46 1.23 -10.21
CA CYS A 98 4.53 1.72 -8.84
C CYS A 98 3.14 1.84 -8.19
N ASP A 99 2.10 2.11 -8.99
CA ASP A 99 0.72 2.08 -8.53
C ASP A 99 0.28 0.65 -8.20
N MET A 100 0.73 -0.34 -8.98
CA MET A 100 0.48 -1.74 -8.68
C MET A 100 1.13 -2.20 -7.37
N TRP A 101 2.34 -1.72 -7.05
CA TRP A 101 2.94 -1.95 -5.72
C TRP A 101 2.09 -1.33 -4.61
N SER A 102 1.67 -0.06 -4.78
CA SER A 102 0.83 0.65 -3.81
C SER A 102 -0.48 -0.09 -3.57
N TYR A 103 -1.13 -0.57 -4.65
CA TYR A 103 -2.34 -1.38 -4.57
C TYR A 103 -2.10 -2.67 -3.80
N MET A 104 -0.98 -3.36 -4.02
CA MET A 104 -0.66 -4.60 -3.30
C MET A 104 -0.42 -4.37 -1.80
N CYS A 105 0.18 -3.23 -1.42
CA CYS A 105 0.24 -2.81 -0.02
C CYS A 105 -1.16 -2.62 0.57
N VAL A 106 -2.07 -1.92 -0.12
CA VAL A 106 -3.46 -1.72 0.33
C VAL A 106 -4.23 -3.04 0.41
N PHE A 107 -4.14 -3.88 -0.62
CA PHE A 107 -4.77 -5.19 -0.67
C PHE A 107 -4.31 -6.06 0.52
N SER A 108 -3.00 -6.08 0.79
CA SER A 108 -2.45 -6.82 1.92
C SER A 108 -2.92 -6.24 3.26
N ASP A 109 -2.95 -4.91 3.40
CA ASP A 109 -3.43 -4.23 4.60
C ASP A 109 -4.90 -4.59 4.92
N LEU A 110 -5.76 -4.60 3.89
CA LEU A 110 -7.15 -5.02 4.01
C LEU A 110 -7.30 -6.50 4.36
N TYR A 111 -6.49 -7.37 3.76
CA TYR A 111 -6.56 -8.81 3.99
C TYR A 111 -6.04 -9.20 5.38
N PHE A 112 -4.93 -8.59 5.83
CA PHE A 112 -4.29 -8.91 7.12
C PHE A 112 -4.78 -8.04 8.29
N GLY A 113 -5.52 -6.97 8.02
CA GLY A 113 -5.88 -5.95 9.01
C GLY A 113 -4.69 -5.09 9.48
N GLY A 114 -3.63 -5.01 8.67
CA GLY A 114 -2.39 -4.31 8.96
C GLY A 114 -1.34 -4.47 7.86
N PRO A 115 -0.34 -3.57 7.79
CA PRO A 115 0.64 -3.57 6.71
C PRO A 115 1.52 -4.83 6.76
N LEU A 116 1.64 -5.51 5.62
CA LEU A 116 2.52 -6.67 5.45
C LEU A 116 4.00 -6.29 5.66
N PHE A 117 4.40 -5.12 5.14
CA PHE A 117 5.72 -4.52 5.31
C PHE A 117 5.56 -3.17 6.01
N ARG A 118 6.23 -2.98 7.14
CA ARG A 118 6.18 -1.72 7.90
C ARG A 118 7.20 -0.70 7.43
N CYS A 119 8.25 -1.16 6.76
CA CYS A 119 9.33 -0.35 6.25
C CYS A 119 10.10 -1.10 5.15
N PHE A 120 11.02 -0.40 4.49
CA PHE A 120 11.83 -1.00 3.42
C PHE A 120 12.75 -2.14 3.91
N ASN A 121 13.15 -2.12 5.19
CA ASN A 121 13.87 -3.24 5.80
C ASN A 121 13.03 -4.53 5.83
N ASP A 122 11.73 -4.44 6.07
CA ASP A 122 10.84 -5.61 6.04
C ASP A 122 10.73 -6.17 4.61
N VAL A 123 10.69 -5.28 3.62
CA VAL A 123 10.67 -5.66 2.20
C VAL A 123 11.92 -6.47 1.86
N VAL A 124 13.10 -5.94 2.19
CA VAL A 124 14.38 -6.62 1.90
C VAL A 124 14.51 -7.93 2.68
N ALA A 125 14.15 -7.93 3.97
CA ALA A 125 14.21 -9.15 4.78
C ALA A 125 13.27 -10.25 4.25
N CYS A 126 12.10 -9.87 3.73
CA CYS A 126 11.09 -10.81 3.28
C CYS A 126 11.27 -11.27 1.82
N LEU A 127 11.60 -10.35 0.92
CA LEU A 127 11.61 -10.56 -0.53
C LEU A 127 13.03 -10.69 -1.10
N GLY A 128 14.04 -10.32 -0.31
CA GLY A 128 15.44 -10.30 -0.71
C GLY A 128 15.95 -8.91 -1.08
N PRO A 129 17.25 -8.81 -1.37
CA PRO A 129 17.88 -7.55 -1.76
C PRO A 129 17.31 -7.03 -3.07
N VAL A 130 17.24 -5.71 -3.21
CA VAL A 130 16.94 -5.06 -4.48
C VAL A 130 18.18 -5.05 -5.38
N SER A 131 18.02 -4.69 -6.66
CA SER A 131 19.14 -4.64 -7.61
C SER A 131 20.30 -3.80 -7.08
N ALA A 132 21.53 -4.30 -7.25
CA ALA A 132 22.75 -3.59 -6.90
C ALA A 132 22.88 -2.24 -7.62
N ASP A 133 22.28 -2.10 -8.80
CA ASP A 133 22.27 -0.85 -9.59
C ASP A 133 21.51 0.30 -8.92
N LEU A 134 20.70 0.01 -7.89
CA LEU A 134 20.00 1.01 -7.09
C LEU A 134 20.88 1.57 -5.96
N LYS A 135 22.03 0.96 -5.67
CA LYS A 135 22.92 1.40 -4.59
C LYS A 135 23.35 2.85 -4.81
N GLY A 136 23.19 3.67 -3.76
CA GLY A 136 23.50 5.11 -3.79
C GLY A 136 22.43 6.00 -4.41
N LYS A 137 21.31 5.45 -4.91
CA LYS A 137 20.19 6.22 -5.47
C LYS A 137 19.03 6.43 -4.49
N TYR A 138 19.13 5.87 -3.28
CA TYR A 138 18.09 6.01 -2.27
C TYR A 138 17.88 7.49 -1.91
N LEU A 139 16.62 7.92 -1.90
CA LEU A 139 16.24 9.33 -1.77
C LEU A 139 16.65 9.96 -0.44
N TRP A 140 16.89 9.16 0.59
CA TRP A 140 17.41 9.62 1.88
C TRP A 140 18.73 8.93 2.24
N PRO A 141 19.87 9.37 1.67
CA PRO A 141 21.15 8.65 1.76
C PRO A 141 21.60 8.31 3.19
N LYS A 142 21.28 9.17 4.17
CA LYS A 142 21.61 8.94 5.60
C LYS A 142 20.95 7.71 6.21
N PHE A 143 19.86 7.23 5.61
CA PHE A 143 19.12 6.04 6.06
C PHE A 143 19.30 4.86 5.11
N SER A 144 20.16 4.98 4.08
CA SER A 144 20.46 3.86 3.18
C SER A 144 21.31 2.82 3.89
N GLU A 145 20.95 1.54 3.77
CA GLU A 145 21.72 0.44 4.34
C GLU A 145 22.32 -0.43 3.23
N ASP A 146 23.61 -0.81 3.37
CA ASP A 146 24.31 -1.60 2.35
C ASP A 146 23.66 -2.95 2.07
N ARG A 147 23.09 -3.58 3.11
CA ARG A 147 22.42 -4.89 3.01
C ARG A 147 21.21 -4.89 2.07
N TRP A 148 20.63 -3.74 1.74
CA TRP A 148 19.53 -3.67 0.78
C TRP A 148 19.93 -4.11 -0.62
N TYR A 149 21.23 -4.02 -0.93
CA TYR A 149 21.78 -4.26 -2.25
C TYR A 149 22.73 -5.46 -2.27
N ASP A 150 23.04 -6.06 -1.11
CA ASP A 150 23.92 -7.22 -1.02
C ASP A 150 23.17 -8.47 -1.46
N GLN A 151 23.53 -8.98 -2.65
CA GLN A 151 22.92 -10.14 -3.29
C GLN A 151 23.18 -11.45 -2.53
N ASN A 152 24.05 -11.45 -1.52
CA ASN A 152 24.24 -12.59 -0.62
C ASN A 152 23.27 -12.58 0.58
N THR A 153 22.43 -11.55 0.71
CA THR A 153 21.44 -11.45 1.78
C THR A 153 20.35 -12.51 1.60
N THR A 154 20.19 -13.39 2.59
CA THR A 154 19.13 -14.38 2.61
C THR A 154 17.79 -13.75 3.01
N ALA A 155 16.78 -13.91 2.16
CA ALA A 155 15.41 -13.54 2.48
C ALA A 155 14.75 -14.62 3.36
N THR A 156 13.91 -14.23 4.33
CA THR A 156 13.04 -15.17 5.04
C THR A 156 12.01 -15.80 4.10
N GLY A 157 11.64 -15.09 3.04
CA GLY A 157 10.62 -15.53 2.09
C GLY A 157 9.23 -15.05 2.46
N LEU A 158 8.41 -14.86 1.42
CA LEU A 158 7.05 -14.36 1.56
C LEU A 158 6.14 -15.34 2.30
N GLU A 159 6.29 -16.64 2.06
CA GLU A 159 5.45 -17.67 2.68
C GLU A 159 5.54 -17.66 4.21
N ASP A 160 6.75 -17.62 4.77
CA ASP A 160 6.98 -17.54 6.21
C ASP A 160 6.37 -16.27 6.82
N ARG A 161 6.46 -15.14 6.11
CA ARG A 161 5.83 -13.88 6.52
C ARG A 161 4.31 -14.00 6.52
N LEU A 162 3.71 -14.63 5.51
CA LEU A 162 2.25 -14.83 5.45
C LEU A 162 1.76 -15.76 6.56
N GLN A 163 2.49 -16.84 6.86
CA GLN A 163 2.16 -17.76 7.96
C GLN A 163 2.20 -17.06 9.32
N LEU A 164 3.15 -16.13 9.53
CA LEU A 164 3.22 -15.33 10.75
C LEU A 164 2.00 -14.40 10.91
N HIS A 165 1.58 -13.76 9.82
CA HIS A 165 0.45 -12.83 9.83
C HIS A 165 -0.91 -13.55 9.95
N GLN A 166 -1.06 -14.72 9.31
CA GLN A 166 -2.31 -15.49 9.29
C GLN A 166 -2.06 -17.00 9.48
N PRO A 167 -1.78 -17.45 10.72
CA PRO A 167 -1.47 -18.85 11.00
C PRO A 167 -2.67 -19.81 10.82
N LYS A 168 -3.88 -19.27 10.64
CA LYS A 168 -5.14 -20.05 10.54
C LYS A 168 -5.65 -20.22 9.11
N VAL A 169 -5.01 -19.58 8.13
CA VAL A 169 -5.42 -19.66 6.73
C VAL A 169 -5.22 -21.08 6.20
N SER A 170 -6.16 -21.55 5.38
CA SER A 170 -6.07 -22.89 4.78
C SER A 170 -4.87 -23.00 3.83
N SER A 171 -4.34 -24.21 3.65
CA SER A 171 -3.21 -24.42 2.73
C SER A 171 -3.55 -24.05 1.28
N THR A 172 -4.80 -24.21 0.87
CA THR A 172 -5.29 -23.81 -0.46
C THR A 172 -5.29 -22.30 -0.61
N GLU A 173 -5.87 -21.59 0.36
CA GLU A 173 -5.92 -20.12 0.33
C GLU A 173 -4.52 -19.49 0.46
N MET A 174 -3.63 -20.08 1.26
CA MET A 174 -2.23 -19.67 1.36
C MET A 174 -1.52 -19.75 0.00
N LYS A 175 -1.78 -20.80 -0.80
CA LYS A 175 -1.21 -20.92 -2.16
C LYS A 175 -1.73 -19.84 -3.10
N LEU A 176 -3.02 -19.52 -3.04
CA LEU A 176 -3.62 -18.44 -3.84
C LEU A 176 -2.99 -17.08 -3.49
N LEU A 177 -2.91 -16.76 -2.19
CA LEU A 177 -2.25 -15.55 -1.70
C LEU A 177 -0.81 -15.46 -2.18
N LEU A 178 -0.03 -16.52 -1.97
CA LEU A 178 1.37 -16.55 -2.33
C LEU A 178 1.57 -16.35 -3.84
N SER A 179 0.72 -16.95 -4.67
CA SER A 179 0.75 -16.79 -6.14
C SER A 179 0.54 -15.32 -6.55
N VAL A 180 -0.48 -14.67 -5.99
CA VAL A 180 -0.81 -13.27 -6.30
C VAL A 180 0.27 -12.33 -5.76
N LEU A 181 0.61 -12.44 -4.48
CA LEU A 181 1.51 -11.52 -3.80
C LEU A 181 2.95 -11.62 -4.31
N LYS A 182 3.44 -12.81 -4.70
CA LYS A 182 4.77 -12.96 -5.32
C LYS A 182 4.92 -12.12 -6.59
N ARG A 183 3.87 -12.09 -7.43
CA ARG A 183 3.89 -11.28 -8.66
C ARG A 183 3.55 -9.81 -8.40
N GLY A 184 2.68 -9.54 -7.43
CA GLY A 184 2.30 -8.18 -7.02
C GLY A 184 3.46 -7.40 -6.38
N PHE A 185 4.30 -8.08 -5.60
CA PHE A 185 5.48 -7.51 -4.94
C PHE A 185 6.80 -7.87 -5.62
N ALA A 186 6.79 -8.16 -6.92
CA ALA A 186 8.03 -8.30 -7.67
C ALA A 186 8.88 -7.02 -7.51
N LEU A 187 10.12 -7.17 -7.02
CA LEU A 187 11.04 -6.05 -6.76
C LEU A 187 11.40 -5.33 -8.07
N GLU A 188 11.62 -6.11 -9.14
CA GLU A 188 11.83 -5.60 -10.48
C GLU A 188 10.49 -5.19 -11.13
N PRO A 189 10.30 -3.90 -11.50
CA PRO A 189 9.00 -3.39 -11.94
C PRO A 189 8.44 -4.10 -13.18
N LYS A 190 9.31 -4.53 -14.10
CA LYS A 190 8.96 -5.24 -15.33
C LYS A 190 8.36 -6.64 -15.10
N HIS A 191 8.57 -7.21 -13.91
CA HIS A 191 8.03 -8.52 -13.54
C HIS A 191 6.77 -8.40 -12.69
N ARG A 192 6.38 -7.19 -12.33
CA ARG A 192 5.20 -6.90 -11.51
C ARG A 192 3.92 -7.05 -12.35
N LEU A 193 2.85 -7.54 -11.71
CA LEU A 193 1.52 -7.58 -12.34
C LEU A 193 1.09 -6.19 -12.80
N THR A 194 0.50 -6.12 -13.99
CA THR A 194 -0.32 -4.97 -14.39
C THR A 194 -1.74 -5.10 -13.80
N ALA A 195 -2.51 -4.00 -13.82
CA ALA A 195 -3.91 -4.03 -13.38
C ALA A 195 -4.74 -5.06 -14.18
N ASP A 196 -4.60 -5.04 -15.50
CA ASP A 196 -5.32 -5.98 -16.39
C ASP A 196 -4.94 -7.43 -16.10
N GLN A 197 -3.64 -7.70 -15.92
CA GLN A 197 -3.16 -9.05 -15.59
C GLN A 197 -3.67 -9.54 -14.25
N LEU A 198 -3.83 -8.64 -13.26
CA LEU A 198 -4.39 -8.99 -11.96
C LEU A 198 -5.87 -9.35 -12.09
N LEU A 199 -6.66 -8.55 -12.80
CA LEU A 199 -8.10 -8.79 -12.99
C LEU A 199 -8.37 -10.09 -13.75
N GLN A 200 -7.46 -10.49 -14.63
CA GLN A 200 -7.54 -11.77 -15.35
C GLN A 200 -6.90 -12.94 -14.59
N ASN A 201 -6.29 -12.71 -13.43
CA ASN A 201 -5.59 -13.75 -12.70
C ASN A 201 -6.60 -14.70 -12.03
N PRO A 202 -6.59 -16.01 -12.35
CA PRO A 202 -7.55 -16.96 -11.81
C PRO A 202 -7.38 -17.17 -10.30
N ASP A 203 -6.16 -17.13 -9.78
CA ASP A 203 -5.90 -17.29 -8.35
C ASP A 203 -6.43 -16.08 -7.57
N PHE A 204 -6.24 -14.87 -8.11
CA PHE A 204 -6.80 -13.65 -7.54
C PHE A 204 -8.33 -13.69 -7.51
N ASN A 205 -8.97 -14.03 -8.63
CA ASN A 205 -10.42 -14.12 -8.71
C ASN A 205 -10.98 -15.21 -7.79
N THR A 206 -10.30 -16.36 -7.70
CA THR A 206 -10.67 -17.43 -6.75
C THR A 206 -10.58 -16.94 -5.31
N LEU A 207 -9.50 -16.23 -4.96
CA LEU A 207 -9.30 -15.67 -3.63
C LEU A 207 -10.38 -14.63 -3.27
N ILE A 208 -10.69 -13.70 -4.17
CA ILE A 208 -11.76 -12.71 -3.95
C ILE A 208 -13.11 -13.40 -3.76
N ASN A 209 -13.42 -14.44 -4.54
CA ASN A 209 -14.67 -15.19 -4.41
C ASN A 209 -14.83 -15.92 -3.07
N LEU A 210 -13.74 -16.20 -2.34
CA LEU A 210 -13.85 -16.77 -0.98
C LEU A 210 -14.47 -15.79 0.03
N TYR A 211 -14.37 -14.48 -0.22
CA TYR A 211 -14.81 -13.43 0.69
C TYR A 211 -15.99 -12.61 0.15
N CYS A 212 -16.14 -12.54 -1.17
CA CYS A 212 -17.10 -11.68 -1.86
C CYS A 212 -18.06 -12.45 -2.78
N GLY A 213 -17.90 -13.77 -2.89
CA GLY A 213 -18.75 -14.65 -3.72
C GLY A 213 -19.97 -15.18 -3.00
#